data_AF-A0A437R9G8-F1
#
_entry.id   AF-A0A437R9G8-F1
#
_cell.length_a   1.000
_cell.length_b   1.000
_cell.length_c   1.000
_cell.angle_alpha   90.00
_cell.angle_beta   90.00
_cell.angle_gamma   90.00
#
_symmetry.space_group_name_H-M   'P 1'
#
loop_
_entity.id
_entity.type
_entity.pdbx_description
1 polymer ?
#
loop_
_entity_poly.entity_id
_entity_poly.type
_entity_poly.pdbx_seq_one_letter_code
_entity_poly.pdbx_strand_id
1 'polypeptide(L)'
;MANAASSLKKFAVKPADEVSASATPGILPTRGKNKRVGIAVRLSPADWHRAVELAMREQTSLQRLLVAGVSELLRQRGLPPLAGD
;
A
#
# COMPACT_ATOMS: atom_id res chain seq x y z
N MET A 1 -49.47 -4.68 21.69
CA MET A 1 -48.53 -4.73 20.54
C MET A 1 -47.86 -3.36 20.43
N ALA A 2 -46.61 -3.21 20.90
CA ALA A 2 -45.87 -1.95 20.83
C ALA A 2 -44.91 -2.00 19.64
N ASN A 3 -45.17 -1.19 18.61
CA ASN A 3 -44.30 -1.04 17.44
C ASN A 3 -43.15 -0.09 17.77
N ALA A 4 -41.93 -0.61 17.74
CA ALA A 4 -40.70 0.17 17.85
C ALA A 4 -40.46 0.91 16.52
N ALA A 5 -40.49 2.24 16.53
CA ALA A 5 -40.21 3.06 15.36
C ALA A 5 -38.97 3.94 15.57
N SER A 6 -37.91 3.55 14.85
CA SER A 6 -36.89 4.40 14.22
C SER A 6 -35.89 5.17 15.10
N SER A 7 -34.70 4.57 15.28
CA SER A 7 -33.47 5.27 15.69
C SER A 7 -32.45 5.21 14.54
N LEU A 8 -32.59 6.14 13.60
CA LEU A 8 -31.63 6.38 12.50
C LEU A 8 -31.07 7.81 12.51
N LYS A 9 -30.96 8.43 13.68
CA LYS A 9 -30.29 9.75 13.83
C LYS A 9 -28.77 9.67 14.01
N LYS A 10 -28.19 8.46 14.07
CA LYS A 10 -26.75 8.24 14.29
C LYS A 10 -25.89 8.21 13.02
N PHE A 11 -26.50 8.32 11.84
CA PHE A 11 -25.79 8.26 10.55
C PHE A 11 -25.80 9.59 9.78
N ALA A 12 -26.31 10.67 10.38
CA ALA A 12 -26.24 11.99 9.77
C ALA A 12 -24.83 12.57 9.92
N VAL A 13 -23.97 12.30 8.92
CA VAL A 13 -22.69 12.99 8.77
C VAL A 13 -22.96 14.33 8.09
N LYS A 14 -22.59 15.41 8.79
CA LYS A 14 -22.62 16.80 8.32
C LYS A 14 -21.61 16.98 7.17
N PRO A 15 -21.97 17.54 6.01
CA PRO A 15 -20.98 17.88 5.00
C PRO A 15 -20.20 19.10 5.50
N ALA A 16 -18.90 18.92 5.74
CA ALA A 16 -17.98 20.02 5.90
C ALA A 16 -17.53 20.43 4.49
N ASP A 17 -17.88 21.66 4.17
CA ASP A 17 -17.44 22.42 3.03
C ASP A 17 -15.93 22.69 3.08
N GLU A 18 -15.38 23.04 1.92
CA GLU A 18 -14.05 23.64 1.67
C GLU A 18 -12.84 22.71 1.52
N VAL A 19 -12.63 22.37 0.25
CA VAL A 19 -11.33 22.09 -0.38
C VAL A 19 -10.38 23.26 -0.12
N SER A 20 -9.32 23.04 0.65
CA SER A 20 -8.12 23.86 0.53
C SER A 20 -6.86 23.12 0.98
N ALA A 21 -5.81 23.36 0.20
CA ALA A 21 -4.40 23.10 0.46
C ALA A 21 -3.93 21.63 0.48
N SER A 22 -3.50 21.19 -0.70
CA SER A 22 -2.21 20.53 -0.96
C SER A 22 -1.29 20.40 0.26
N ALA A 23 -1.32 19.26 0.94
CA ALA A 23 -0.25 18.84 1.81
C ALA A 23 0.08 17.39 1.46
N THR A 24 1.07 17.21 0.57
CA THR A 24 1.81 15.95 0.50
C THR A 24 2.35 15.70 1.91
N PRO A 25 1.97 14.62 2.61
CA PRO A 25 2.70 14.26 3.80
C PRO A 25 4.08 13.82 3.33
N GLY A 26 5.06 14.72 3.45
CA GLY A 26 6.45 14.35 3.36
C GLY A 26 6.67 13.22 4.34
N ILE A 27 6.88 12.01 3.82
CA ILE A 27 7.17 10.83 4.62
C ILE A 27 8.51 11.10 5.29
N LEU A 28 8.49 11.66 6.50
CA LEU A 28 9.67 11.76 7.34
C LEU A 28 10.05 10.32 7.73
N PRO A 29 11.26 9.85 7.41
CA PRO A 29 11.69 8.50 7.77
C PRO A 29 11.83 8.42 9.28
N THR A 30 10.87 7.79 9.94
CA THR A 30 10.94 7.45 11.36
C THR A 30 12.05 6.42 11.54
N ARG A 31 13.23 6.88 11.99
CA ARG A 31 14.42 6.06 12.23
C ARG A 31 14.22 5.17 13.46
N GLY A 32 13.42 4.12 13.30
CA GLY A 32 13.25 3.05 14.28
C GLY A 32 14.45 2.10 14.31
N LYS A 33 14.65 1.42 15.44
CA LYS A 33 15.78 0.51 15.76
C LYS A 33 15.96 -0.69 14.81
N ASN A 34 15.06 -0.88 13.83
CA ASN A 34 15.17 -1.84 12.74
C ASN A 34 15.24 -1.05 11.42
N LYS A 35 16.44 -0.90 10.86
CA LYS A 35 16.70 -0.10 9.64
C LYS A 35 16.06 -0.74 8.39
N ARG A 36 14.75 -0.64 8.26
CA ARG A 36 14.01 -1.02 7.05
C ARG A 36 13.37 0.24 6.45
N VAL A 37 13.39 0.35 5.12
CA VAL A 37 12.77 1.46 4.39
C VAL A 37 11.57 0.91 3.63
N GLY A 38 10.43 1.57 3.75
CA GLY A 38 9.22 1.24 2.99
C GLY A 38 9.25 1.88 1.60
N ILE A 39 8.80 1.15 0.58
CA ILE A 39 8.63 1.66 -0.79
C ILE A 39 7.14 1.61 -1.12
N ALA A 40 6.58 2.75 -1.51
CA ALA A 40 5.21 2.82 -2.03
C ALA A 40 5.24 2.84 -3.56
N VAL A 41 4.57 1.88 -4.20
CA VAL A 41 4.46 1.77 -5.66
C VAL A 41 3.01 2.00 -6.06
N ARG A 42 2.78 2.89 -7.03
CA ARG A 42 1.45 3.14 -7.59
C ARG A 42 1.31 2.29 -8.86
N LEU A 43 0.33 1.39 -8.86
CA LEU A 43 0.02 0.53 -9.99
C LEU A 43 -1.39 0.84 -10.50
N SER A 44 -1.64 0.57 -11.77
CA SER A 44 -3.00 0.49 -12.27
C SER A 44 -3.72 -0.71 -11.62
N PRO A 45 -5.06 -0.71 -11.54
CA PRO A 45 -5.79 -1.86 -11.00
C PRO A 45 -5.49 -3.17 -11.75
N ALA A 46 -5.29 -3.09 -13.07
CA ALA A 46 -4.98 -4.26 -13.89
C ALA A 46 -3.58 -4.81 -13.58
N ASP A 47 -2.57 -3.94 -13.42
CA ASP A 47 -1.20 -4.37 -13.10
C ASP A 47 -1.10 -4.91 -11.68
N TRP A 48 -1.87 -4.34 -10.74
CA TRP A 48 -2.00 -4.86 -9.39
C TRP A 48 -2.50 -6.31 -9.39
N HIS A 49 -3.58 -6.60 -10.13
CA HIS A 49 -4.11 -7.97 -10.22
C HIS A 49 -3.10 -8.95 -10.82
N ARG A 50 -2.37 -8.54 -11.87
CA ARG A 50 -1.31 -9.36 -12.48
C ARG A 50 -0.18 -9.66 -11.50
N ALA A 51 0.27 -8.67 -10.75
CA ALA A 51 1.34 -8.85 -9.78
C ALA A 51 0.92 -9.76 -8.62
N VAL A 52 -0.33 -9.62 -8.15
CA VAL A 52 -0.90 -10.50 -7.12
C VAL A 52 -1.07 -11.94 -7.64
N GLU A 53 -1.57 -12.11 -8.86
CA GLU A 53 -1.73 -13.43 -9.46
C GLU A 53 -0.38 -14.15 -9.61
N LEU A 54 0.66 -13.42 -10.04
CA LEU A 54 2.01 -13.97 -10.13
C LEU A 54 2.52 -14.39 -8.74
N ALA A 55 2.34 -13.55 -7.72
CA ALA A 55 2.74 -13.88 -6.35
C ALA A 55 2.03 -15.14 -5.82
N MET A 56 0.73 -15.30 -6.13
CA MET A 56 -0.02 -16.49 -5.78
C MET A 56 0.49 -17.75 -6.50
N ARG A 57 0.80 -17.64 -7.79
CA ARG A 57 1.34 -18.76 -8.60
C ARG A 57 2.70 -19.23 -8.09
N GLU A 58 3.55 -18.30 -7.67
CA GLU A 58 4.87 -18.59 -7.10
C GLU A 58 4.83 -18.94 -5.60
N GLN A 59 3.65 -18.97 -4.99
CA GLN A 59 3.45 -19.24 -3.55
C GLN A 59 4.31 -18.32 -2.66
N THR A 60 4.48 -17.07 -3.08
CA THR A 60 5.35 -16.09 -2.42
C THR A 60 4.57 -14.83 -2.05
N SER A 61 5.14 -14.00 -1.16
CA SER A 61 4.54 -12.69 -0.88
C SER A 61 4.85 -11.71 -2.00
N LEU A 62 3.92 -10.78 -2.26
CA LEU A 62 4.13 -9.74 -3.27
C LEU A 62 5.39 -8.89 -2.96
N GLN A 63 5.67 -8.67 -1.68
CA GLN A 63 6.89 -7.98 -1.24
C GLN A 63 8.15 -8.74 -1.67
N ARG A 64 8.20 -10.05 -1.41
CA ARG A 64 9.34 -10.90 -1.76
C ARG A 64 9.52 -11.00 -3.27
N LEU A 65 8.41 -11.06 -4.02
CA LEU A 65 8.42 -11.02 -5.48
C LEU A 65 9.00 -9.70 -6.02
N LEU A 66 8.60 -8.56 -5.46
CA LEU A 66 9.14 -7.26 -5.84
C LEU A 66 10.63 -7.15 -5.51
N VAL A 67 11.06 -7.61 -4.33
CA VAL A 67 12.48 -7.61 -3.96
C VAL A 67 13.29 -8.50 -4.92
N ALA A 68 12.78 -9.69 -5.28
CA ALA A 68 13.43 -10.59 -6.21
C ALA A 68 13.54 -9.96 -7.62
N GLY A 69 12.44 -9.39 -8.14
CA GLY A 69 12.43 -8.76 -9.45
C GLY A 69 13.38 -7.55 -9.55
N VAL A 70 13.40 -6.68 -8.53
CA VAL A 70 14.34 -5.56 -8.48
C VAL A 70 15.77 -6.04 -8.30
N SER A 71 16.01 -7.09 -7.50
CA SER A 71 17.33 -7.68 -7.34
C SER A 71 17.89 -8.24 -8.63
N GLU A 72 17.04 -8.86 -9.46
CA GLU A 72 17.42 -9.36 -10.77
C GLU A 72 17.80 -8.22 -11.72
N LEU A 73 16.99 -7.15 -11.75
CA LEU A 73 17.30 -5.94 -12.51
C LEU A 73 18.62 -5.29 -12.07
N LEU A 74 18.91 -5.23 -10.77
CA LEU A 74 20.17 -4.73 -10.25
C LEU A 74 21.35 -5.59 -10.72
N ARG A 75 21.22 -6.92 -10.63
CA ARG A 75 22.27 -7.85 -11.08
C ARG A 75 22.57 -7.68 -12.57
N GLN A 76 21.54 -7.53 -13.40
CA GLN A 76 21.70 -7.25 -14.83
C GLN A 76 22.44 -5.93 -15.12
N ARG A 77 22.38 -4.98 -14.19
CA ARG A 77 23.10 -3.70 -14.27
C ARG A 77 24.47 -3.72 -13.57
N GLY A 78 24.92 -4.88 -13.07
CA GLY A 78 26.18 -5.03 -12.34
C GLY A 78 26.14 -4.50 -10.90
N LEU A 79 24.94 -4.25 -10.36
CA LEU A 79 24.74 -3.79 -8.99
C LEU A 79 24.43 -4.98 -8.07
N PRO A 80 24.79 -4.89 -6.78
CA PRO A 80 24.45 -5.92 -5.80
C PRO A 80 22.92 -6.04 -5.65
N PRO A 81 22.40 -7.25 -5.40
CA PRO A 81 20.97 -7.47 -5.20
C PRO A 81 20.48 -6.82 -3.90
N LEU A 82 19.16 -6.60 -3.80
CA LEU A 82 18.55 -6.09 -2.57
C LEU A 82 18.55 -7.17 -1.50
N ALA A 83 18.83 -6.78 -0.25
CA ALA A 83 18.67 -7.62 0.92
C ALA A 83 17.42 -7.17 1.69
N GLY A 84 16.34 -7.96 1.64
CA GLY A 84 15.10 -7.72 2.37
C GLY A 84 14.08 -8.85 2.14
N ASP A 85 13.27 -9.17 3.17
CA ASP A 85 12.14 -10.11 3.11
C ASP A 85 10.83 -9.35 3.19
#